data_AF-A0AAU5RD26-F1
#
_entry.id   AF-A0AAU5RD26-F1
#
_cell.length_a   1.000
_cell.length_b   1.000
_cell.length_c   1.000
_cell.angle_alpha   90.00
_cell.angle_beta   90.00
_cell.angle_gamma   90.00
#
_symmetry.space_group_name_H-M   'P 1'
#
loop_
_entity.id
_entity.type
_entity.pdbx_description
1 polymer ?
#
loop_
_entity_poly.entity_id
_entity_poly.type
_entity_poly.pdbx_seq_one_letter_code
_entity_poly.pdbx_strand_id
1 'polypeptide(L)'
;MPPSKVGILVPAGMLGAGFDPATVERGLTLNPHVIAVHGASTDSGPHYLGTGTARTTAAAVVRDLRILLDAAARAGIPLVIGSCGTSGTDSGVDRVAGTAEEILPETGLDPRIARICSEQDPSFLEEQLAAGRVRPLPPVGPLDVSDAVHTALDERRVRVEGSRFEPAHPHTIKLEGARVTGDETVSFAGIRDPYIAAHIDRWAAMLRTILAGCVAQTLGLCEDDYALGVRLYGHNAILGDIEPDSGRPSRSGPGARDEKTALHTL
;
A
#
# COMPACT_ATOMS: atom_id res chain seq x y z
N MET A 1 20.65 -19.34 2.91
CA MET A 1 20.86 -18.05 2.22
C MET A 1 19.49 -17.50 1.83
N PRO A 2 19.28 -16.16 1.82
CA PRO A 2 18.12 -15.57 1.17
C PRO A 2 18.12 -15.96 -0.33
N PRO A 3 16.94 -16.01 -1.00
CA PRO A 3 16.88 -16.34 -2.41
C PRO A 3 17.57 -15.24 -3.24
N SER A 4 18.30 -15.63 -4.29
CA SER A 4 19.03 -14.70 -5.16
C SER A 4 18.14 -13.90 -6.13
N LYS A 5 16.82 -14.13 -6.08
CA LYS A 5 15.79 -13.40 -6.81
C LYS A 5 14.47 -13.52 -6.05
N VAL A 6 13.65 -12.47 -6.06
CA VAL A 6 12.24 -12.53 -5.65
C VAL A 6 11.38 -12.48 -6.90
N GLY A 7 10.33 -13.29 -6.94
CA GLY A 7 9.38 -13.34 -8.06
C GLY A 7 7.98 -12.99 -7.58
N ILE A 8 7.35 -12.00 -8.20
CA ILE A 8 5.99 -11.54 -7.86
C ILE A 8 5.08 -11.85 -9.05
N LEU A 9 4.04 -12.64 -8.84
CA LEU A 9 2.99 -12.86 -9.84
C LEU A 9 1.90 -11.82 -9.65
N VAL A 10 1.73 -10.92 -10.63
CA VAL A 10 0.66 -9.91 -10.66
C VAL A 10 -0.31 -10.25 -11.79
N PRO A 11 -1.44 -10.93 -11.50
CA PRO A 11 -2.37 -11.39 -12.53
C PRO A 11 -3.36 -10.30 -12.99
N ALA A 12 -3.61 -9.29 -12.17
CA ALA A 12 -4.45 -8.13 -12.50
C ALA A 12 -4.06 -6.89 -11.70
N GLY A 13 -4.32 -5.70 -12.27
CA GLY A 13 -4.07 -4.40 -11.65
C GLY A 13 -5.19 -3.89 -10.73
N MET A 14 -6.13 -4.76 -10.33
CA MET A 14 -7.12 -4.56 -9.26
C MET A 14 -7.94 -5.85 -9.08
N LEU A 15 -8.41 -6.13 -7.86
CA LEU A 15 -9.22 -7.31 -7.59
C LEU A 15 -10.63 -7.16 -8.19
N GLY A 16 -11.08 -8.13 -8.99
CA GLY A 16 -12.35 -8.07 -9.70
C GLY A 16 -12.30 -7.35 -11.05
N ALA A 17 -11.13 -6.93 -11.55
CA ALA A 17 -10.97 -6.60 -12.97
C ALA A 17 -11.02 -7.85 -13.85
N GLY A 18 -10.75 -9.02 -13.28
CA GLY A 18 -10.66 -10.27 -14.01
C GLY A 18 -9.36 -10.45 -14.77
N PHE A 19 -8.99 -11.71 -14.92
CA PHE A 19 -7.88 -12.19 -15.73
C PHE A 19 -8.27 -13.54 -16.36
N ASP A 20 -7.46 -14.00 -17.32
CA ASP A 20 -7.51 -15.38 -17.83
C ASP A 20 -6.79 -16.30 -16.81
N PRO A 21 -7.44 -17.35 -16.28
CA PRO A 21 -6.79 -18.33 -15.40
C PRO A 21 -5.49 -18.93 -15.98
N ALA A 22 -5.41 -19.09 -17.31
CA ALA A 22 -4.18 -19.58 -17.96
C ALA A 22 -2.97 -18.66 -17.74
N THR A 23 -3.20 -17.35 -17.49
CA THR A 23 -2.13 -16.41 -17.10
C THR A 23 -1.61 -16.70 -15.70
N VAL A 24 -2.47 -17.10 -14.76
CA VAL A 24 -2.07 -17.52 -13.41
C VAL A 24 -1.28 -18.81 -13.48
N GLU A 25 -1.79 -19.85 -14.15
CA GLU A 25 -1.08 -21.14 -14.30
C GLU A 25 0.29 -20.96 -14.96
N ARG A 26 0.37 -20.19 -16.05
CA ARG A 26 1.64 -19.83 -16.69
C ARG A 26 2.56 -19.10 -15.71
N GLY A 27 2.03 -18.15 -14.93
CA GLY A 27 2.77 -17.43 -13.90
C GLY A 27 3.38 -18.37 -12.85
N LEU A 28 2.62 -19.37 -12.38
CA LEU A 28 3.10 -20.37 -11.42
C LEU A 28 4.29 -21.20 -11.96
N THR A 29 4.33 -21.49 -13.27
CA THR A 29 5.49 -22.22 -13.87
C THR A 29 6.83 -21.49 -13.73
N LEU A 30 6.81 -20.18 -13.47
CA LEU A 30 8.00 -19.35 -13.27
C LEU A 30 8.54 -19.39 -11.83
N ASN A 31 7.89 -20.15 -10.94
CA ASN A 31 8.18 -20.26 -9.50
C ASN A 31 8.18 -18.88 -8.80
N PRO A 32 7.04 -18.17 -8.78
CA PRO A 32 6.89 -16.94 -8.00
C PRO A 32 6.96 -17.26 -6.50
N HIS A 33 7.32 -16.25 -5.71
CA HIS A 33 7.42 -16.33 -4.24
C HIS A 33 6.21 -15.70 -3.54
N VAL A 34 5.38 -14.96 -4.28
CA VAL A 34 4.16 -14.29 -3.81
C VAL A 34 3.24 -14.04 -5.01
N ILE A 35 1.93 -14.15 -4.80
CA ILE A 35 0.91 -13.61 -5.71
C ILE A 35 0.45 -12.28 -5.14
N ALA A 36 0.48 -11.22 -5.94
CA ALA A 36 0.10 -9.88 -5.50
C ALA A 36 -0.96 -9.28 -6.43
N VAL A 37 -2.02 -8.71 -5.86
CA VAL A 37 -2.99 -7.87 -6.56
C VAL A 37 -3.06 -6.54 -5.84
N HIS A 38 -2.83 -5.44 -6.55
CA HIS A 38 -2.90 -4.08 -6.00
C HIS A 38 -3.80 -3.25 -6.91
N GLY A 39 -4.70 -2.44 -6.33
CA GLY A 39 -5.79 -1.80 -7.08
C GLY A 39 -6.10 -0.34 -6.71
N ALA A 40 -5.09 0.49 -6.44
CA ALA A 40 -5.28 1.94 -6.33
C ALA A 40 -5.39 2.59 -7.72
N SER A 41 -6.39 3.44 -7.95
CA SER A 41 -6.54 4.21 -9.19
C SER A 41 -7.28 5.53 -8.95
N THR A 42 -6.60 6.64 -9.24
CA THR A 42 -7.19 7.99 -9.27
C THR A 42 -8.10 8.21 -10.49
N ASP A 43 -7.94 7.42 -11.56
CA ASP A 43 -8.71 7.49 -12.81
C ASP A 43 -10.22 7.24 -12.60
N SER A 44 -10.56 6.55 -11.51
CA SER A 44 -11.93 6.29 -11.07
C SER A 44 -12.66 7.56 -10.58
N GLY A 45 -11.95 8.67 -10.42
CA GLY A 45 -12.42 9.89 -9.77
C GLY A 45 -12.56 9.74 -8.24
N PRO A 46 -12.91 10.82 -7.53
CA PRO A 46 -12.96 10.84 -6.07
C PRO A 46 -14.12 10.01 -5.48
N HIS A 47 -15.08 9.56 -6.29
CA HIS A 47 -16.31 8.91 -5.79
C HIS A 47 -16.04 7.61 -5.03
N TYR A 48 -15.32 6.66 -5.62
CA TYR A 48 -15.09 5.34 -5.00
C TYR A 48 -14.22 5.46 -3.74
N LEU A 49 -13.17 6.28 -3.81
CA LEU A 49 -12.29 6.64 -2.68
C LEU A 49 -13.10 7.27 -1.54
N GLY A 50 -13.80 8.37 -1.82
CA GLY A 50 -14.54 9.14 -0.82
C GLY A 50 -15.81 8.46 -0.30
N THR A 51 -16.25 7.34 -0.88
CA THR A 51 -17.43 6.58 -0.39
C THR A 51 -17.07 5.20 0.18
N GLY A 52 -15.83 4.73 0.04
CA GLY A 52 -15.45 3.35 0.41
C GLY A 52 -16.19 2.26 -0.40
N THR A 53 -16.73 2.63 -1.56
CA THR A 53 -17.44 1.71 -2.46
C THR A 53 -16.44 1.04 -3.40
N ALA A 54 -16.59 -0.27 -3.61
CA ALA A 54 -15.75 -1.00 -4.55
C ALA A 54 -16.13 -0.62 -6.00
N ARG A 55 -15.12 -0.32 -6.83
CA ARG A 55 -15.32 -0.11 -8.28
C ARG A 55 -15.72 -1.41 -9.00
N THR A 56 -15.32 -2.56 -8.48
CA THR A 56 -15.61 -3.90 -9.03
C THR A 56 -16.80 -4.55 -8.32
N THR A 57 -17.51 -5.44 -9.01
CA THR A 57 -18.69 -6.12 -8.46
C THR A 57 -18.28 -7.23 -7.50
N ALA A 58 -19.11 -7.51 -6.49
CA ALA A 58 -18.87 -8.60 -5.55
C ALA A 58 -18.67 -9.95 -6.25
N ALA A 59 -19.43 -10.25 -7.31
CA ALA A 59 -19.28 -11.46 -8.09
C ALA A 59 -17.92 -11.58 -8.79
N ALA A 60 -17.36 -10.45 -9.29
CA ALA A 60 -16.03 -10.43 -9.89
C ALA A 60 -14.93 -10.61 -8.82
N VAL A 61 -15.09 -9.98 -7.66
CA VAL A 61 -14.19 -10.17 -6.50
C VAL A 61 -14.19 -11.63 -6.03
N VAL A 62 -15.37 -12.26 -5.91
CA VAL A 62 -15.50 -13.69 -5.54
C VAL A 62 -14.82 -14.59 -6.58
N ARG A 63 -15.05 -14.37 -7.88
CA ARG A 63 -14.41 -15.12 -8.97
C ARG A 63 -12.89 -15.06 -8.85
N ASP A 64 -12.34 -13.86 -8.75
CA ASP A 64 -10.91 -13.64 -8.74
C ASP A 64 -10.29 -14.21 -7.44
N LEU A 65 -10.91 -14.00 -6.28
CA LEU A 65 -10.46 -14.59 -5.00
C LEU A 65 -10.42 -16.11 -5.04
N ARG A 66 -11.45 -16.79 -5.58
CA ARG A 66 -11.47 -18.26 -5.69
C ARG A 66 -10.24 -18.79 -6.43
N ILE A 67 -9.90 -18.18 -7.57
CA ILE A 67 -8.75 -18.60 -8.38
C ILE A 67 -7.43 -18.30 -7.66
N LEU A 68 -7.32 -17.12 -7.02
CA LEU A 68 -6.07 -16.70 -6.38
C LEU A 68 -5.76 -17.43 -5.08
N LEU A 69 -6.78 -17.76 -4.28
CA LEU A 69 -6.64 -18.56 -3.05
C LEU A 69 -6.16 -19.99 -3.37
N ASP A 70 -6.81 -20.63 -4.35
CA ASP A 70 -6.44 -21.96 -4.86
C ASP A 70 -5.02 -21.96 -5.46
N ALA A 71 -4.70 -21.02 -6.35
CA ALA A 71 -3.36 -20.88 -6.94
C ALA A 71 -2.26 -20.67 -5.88
N ALA A 72 -2.50 -19.79 -4.91
CA ALA A 72 -1.56 -19.52 -3.81
C ALA A 72 -1.36 -20.76 -2.92
N ALA A 73 -2.45 -21.47 -2.60
CA ALA A 73 -2.40 -22.69 -1.81
C ALA A 73 -1.64 -23.83 -2.52
N ARG A 74 -1.92 -24.08 -3.81
CA ARG A 74 -1.20 -25.11 -4.59
C ARG A 74 0.29 -24.83 -4.71
N ALA A 75 0.67 -23.56 -4.85
CA ALA A 75 2.07 -23.15 -4.95
C ALA A 75 2.77 -23.00 -3.58
N GLY A 76 2.02 -23.01 -2.47
CA GLY A 76 2.58 -22.85 -1.11
C GLY A 76 3.12 -21.45 -0.83
N ILE A 77 2.59 -20.42 -1.50
CA ILE A 77 3.08 -19.03 -1.43
C ILE A 77 2.01 -18.06 -0.91
N PRO A 78 2.37 -16.94 -0.28
CA PRO A 78 1.41 -15.93 0.17
C PRO A 78 0.65 -15.28 -1.00
N LEU A 79 -0.62 -14.96 -0.74
CA LEU A 79 -1.42 -14.02 -1.52
C LEU A 79 -1.46 -12.67 -0.78
N VAL A 80 -1.14 -11.59 -1.48
CA VAL A 80 -1.18 -10.22 -0.96
C VAL A 80 -2.19 -9.40 -1.78
N ILE A 81 -3.13 -8.75 -1.10
CA ILE A 81 -4.13 -7.90 -1.73
C ILE A 81 -3.98 -6.49 -1.16
N GLY A 82 -3.55 -5.55 -1.99
CA GLY A 82 -3.38 -4.14 -1.66
C GLY A 82 -4.53 -3.28 -2.20
N SER A 83 -4.86 -2.21 -1.47
CA SER A 83 -5.98 -1.31 -1.80
C SER A 83 -7.31 -2.08 -1.97
N CYS A 84 -7.65 -2.88 -0.96
CA CYS A 84 -8.89 -3.66 -0.92
C CYS A 84 -10.11 -2.76 -1.17
N GLY A 85 -11.04 -3.24 -2.02
CA GLY A 85 -12.17 -2.42 -2.46
C GLY A 85 -11.79 -1.21 -3.32
N THR A 86 -10.58 -1.16 -3.89
CA THR A 86 -10.01 -0.09 -4.74
C THR A 86 -9.74 1.26 -4.05
N SER A 87 -10.39 1.50 -2.91
CA SER A 87 -10.10 2.62 -2.01
C SER A 87 -8.98 2.32 -1.01
N GLY A 88 -8.81 1.06 -0.59
CA GLY A 88 -7.91 0.70 0.51
C GLY A 88 -8.39 1.16 1.89
N THR A 89 -9.66 1.55 2.01
CA THR A 89 -10.30 1.86 3.29
C THR A 89 -10.42 0.61 4.16
N ASP A 90 -10.53 0.77 5.48
CA ASP A 90 -10.60 -0.36 6.41
C ASP A 90 -11.86 -1.22 6.14
N SER A 91 -12.97 -0.54 5.82
CA SER A 91 -14.20 -1.15 5.31
C SER A 91 -14.02 -1.94 3.99
N GLY A 92 -13.02 -1.60 3.19
CA GLY A 92 -12.64 -2.34 1.99
C GLY A 92 -11.80 -3.58 2.34
N VAL A 93 -10.88 -3.46 3.30
CA VAL A 93 -10.09 -4.58 3.85
C VAL A 93 -11.00 -5.63 4.48
N ASP A 94 -11.92 -5.22 5.36
CA ASP A 94 -12.88 -6.12 6.01
C ASP A 94 -13.83 -6.79 5.01
N ARG A 95 -14.27 -6.06 3.97
CA ARG A 95 -15.12 -6.63 2.91
C ARG A 95 -14.40 -7.74 2.14
N VAL A 96 -13.14 -7.51 1.73
CA VAL A 96 -12.35 -8.52 1.01
C VAL A 96 -12.00 -9.71 1.92
N ALA A 97 -11.68 -9.46 3.19
CA ALA A 97 -11.43 -10.51 4.17
C ALA A 97 -12.68 -11.38 4.42
N GLY A 98 -13.85 -10.75 4.62
CA GLY A 98 -15.12 -11.44 4.78
C GLY A 98 -15.49 -12.28 3.55
N THR A 99 -15.32 -11.75 2.33
CA THR A 99 -15.53 -12.54 1.11
C THR A 99 -14.54 -13.71 0.99
N ALA A 100 -13.30 -13.59 1.45
CA ALA A 100 -12.39 -14.73 1.52
C ALA A 100 -12.87 -15.77 2.56
N GLU A 101 -13.27 -15.33 3.76
CA GLU A 101 -13.82 -16.16 4.83
C GLU A 101 -15.11 -16.91 4.41
N GLU A 102 -15.94 -16.30 3.55
CA GLU A 102 -17.11 -16.94 2.92
C GLU A 102 -16.73 -18.01 1.88
N ILE A 103 -15.63 -17.84 1.14
CA ILE A 103 -15.18 -18.76 0.10
C ILE A 103 -14.47 -19.99 0.69
N LEU A 104 -13.67 -19.80 1.74
CA LEU A 104 -12.77 -20.83 2.27
C LEU A 104 -13.46 -22.18 2.58
N PRO A 105 -14.66 -22.23 3.20
CA PRO A 105 -15.37 -23.49 3.47
C PRO A 105 -15.64 -24.36 2.22
N GLU A 106 -15.83 -23.76 1.04
CA GLU A 106 -16.03 -24.50 -0.22
C GLU A 106 -14.71 -25.11 -0.77
N THR A 107 -13.57 -24.56 -0.36
CA THR A 107 -12.24 -24.90 -0.91
C THR A 107 -11.46 -25.93 -0.10
N GLY A 108 -11.85 -26.14 1.17
CA GLY A 108 -11.08 -26.98 2.11
C GLY A 108 -9.75 -26.36 2.56
N LEU A 109 -9.53 -25.07 2.29
CA LEU A 109 -8.33 -24.33 2.68
C LEU A 109 -8.51 -23.66 4.06
N ASP A 110 -7.43 -23.62 4.85
CA ASP A 110 -7.37 -22.92 6.15
C ASP A 110 -6.14 -21.98 6.22
N PRO A 111 -6.09 -20.90 5.42
CA PRO A 111 -5.01 -19.93 5.45
C PRO A 111 -5.19 -18.93 6.60
N ARG A 112 -4.08 -18.52 7.21
CA ARG A 112 -4.09 -17.40 8.16
C ARG A 112 -4.22 -16.08 7.41
N ILE A 113 -5.34 -15.39 7.59
CA ILE A 113 -5.58 -14.05 7.04
C ILE A 113 -5.05 -12.99 8.01
N ALA A 114 -4.25 -12.05 7.50
CA ALA A 114 -3.84 -10.85 8.21
C ALA A 114 -4.49 -9.63 7.56
N ARG A 115 -5.17 -8.80 8.36
CA ARG A 115 -5.77 -7.54 7.92
C ARG A 115 -4.82 -6.41 8.27
N ILE A 116 -4.44 -5.60 7.29
CA ILE A 116 -3.58 -4.42 7.48
C ILE A 116 -4.43 -3.21 7.11
N CYS A 117 -4.85 -2.49 8.14
CA CYS A 117 -5.63 -1.27 8.05
C CYS A 117 -4.70 -0.05 8.06
N SER A 118 -5.05 0.98 7.29
CA SER A 118 -4.25 2.21 7.20
C SER A 118 -5.11 3.44 6.85
N GLU A 119 -6.42 3.36 7.10
CA GLU A 119 -7.32 4.49 6.94
C GLU A 119 -6.91 5.67 7.84
N GLN A 120 -7.10 6.88 7.35
CA GLN A 120 -6.62 8.12 7.98
C GLN A 120 -7.79 8.88 8.58
N ASP A 121 -7.58 9.47 9.75
CA ASP A 121 -8.62 10.27 10.40
C ASP A 121 -8.95 11.53 9.57
N PRO A 122 -10.24 11.82 9.27
CA PRO A 122 -10.61 12.98 8.47
C PRO A 122 -10.20 14.32 9.11
N SER A 123 -10.31 14.47 10.43
CA SER A 123 -9.95 15.71 11.11
C SER A 123 -8.44 15.96 11.08
N PHE A 124 -7.63 14.91 11.21
CA PHE A 124 -6.19 14.98 10.98
C PHE A 124 -5.86 15.45 9.55
N LEU A 125 -6.56 14.93 8.53
CA LEU A 125 -6.36 15.36 7.14
C LEU A 125 -6.74 16.83 6.92
N GLU A 126 -7.83 17.31 7.56
CA GLU A 126 -8.23 18.72 7.54
C GLU A 126 -7.16 19.62 8.21
N GLU A 127 -6.56 19.20 9.33
CA GLU A 127 -5.45 19.90 9.96
C GLU A 127 -4.19 19.95 9.07
N GLN A 128 -3.85 18.86 8.38
CA GLN A 128 -2.71 18.85 7.45
C GLN A 128 -2.95 19.72 6.21
N LEU A 129 -4.20 19.80 5.75
CA LEU A 129 -4.61 20.68 4.67
C LEU A 129 -4.52 22.15 5.09
N ALA A 130 -5.07 22.51 6.25
CA ALA A 130 -4.98 23.85 6.83
C ALA A 130 -3.51 24.28 7.12
N ALA A 131 -2.64 23.33 7.47
CA ALA A 131 -1.21 23.55 7.65
C ALA A 131 -0.41 23.65 6.34
N GLY A 132 -1.04 23.59 5.16
CA GLY A 132 -0.37 23.67 3.84
C GLY A 132 0.52 22.47 3.51
N ARG A 133 0.31 21.33 4.18
CA ARG A 133 1.04 20.08 3.95
C ARG A 133 0.41 19.22 2.85
N VAL A 134 -0.89 19.34 2.62
CA VAL A 134 -1.56 18.81 1.41
C VAL A 134 -1.36 19.80 0.26
N ARG A 135 -0.97 19.30 -0.92
CA ARG A 135 -0.66 20.11 -2.12
C ARG A 135 -1.28 19.49 -3.37
N PRO A 136 -1.67 20.28 -4.38
CA PRO A 136 -2.21 19.75 -5.63
C PRO A 136 -1.15 18.92 -6.37
N LEU A 137 -1.60 17.86 -7.04
CA LEU A 137 -0.74 17.03 -7.88
C LEU A 137 -0.51 17.73 -9.24
N PRO A 138 0.75 17.95 -9.67
CA PRO A 138 1.02 18.53 -10.98
C PRO A 138 0.45 17.69 -12.14
N PRO A 139 -0.11 18.31 -13.19
CA PRO A 139 -0.01 19.73 -13.52
C PRO A 139 -1.20 20.59 -13.05
N VAL A 140 -2.02 20.11 -12.11
CA VAL A 140 -3.15 20.90 -11.61
C VAL A 140 -2.65 22.12 -10.84
N GLY A 141 -3.32 23.27 -11.02
CA GLY A 141 -2.99 24.50 -10.31
C GLY A 141 -3.37 24.47 -8.82
N PRO A 142 -3.13 25.57 -8.08
CA PRO A 142 -3.48 25.70 -6.68
C PRO A 142 -4.93 25.28 -6.38
N LEU A 143 -5.11 24.58 -5.26
CA LEU A 143 -6.42 24.36 -4.65
C LEU A 143 -6.56 25.35 -3.50
N ASP A 144 -7.39 26.36 -3.68
CA ASP A 144 -7.78 27.32 -2.65
C ASP A 144 -8.93 26.73 -1.83
N VAL A 145 -8.68 26.54 -0.53
CA VAL A 145 -9.65 26.01 0.44
C VAL A 145 -10.05 27.05 1.49
N SER A 146 -9.74 28.33 1.26
CA SER A 146 -9.97 29.41 2.24
C SER A 146 -11.45 29.60 2.58
N ASP A 147 -12.34 29.34 1.62
CA ASP A 147 -13.80 29.38 1.76
C ASP A 147 -14.41 27.96 1.81
N ALA A 148 -13.62 26.93 2.09
CA ALA A 148 -14.11 25.56 2.14
C ALA A 148 -15.00 25.32 3.36
N VAL A 149 -16.18 24.73 3.14
CA VAL A 149 -17.13 24.33 4.17
C VAL A 149 -17.23 22.81 4.19
N HIS A 150 -16.89 22.22 5.35
CA HIS A 150 -16.94 20.79 5.59
C HIS A 150 -18.25 20.42 6.31
N THR A 151 -19.08 19.60 5.66
CA THR A 151 -20.33 19.09 6.23
C THR A 151 -20.27 17.57 6.26
N ALA A 152 -20.24 16.98 7.45
CA ALA A 152 -20.37 15.53 7.61
C ALA A 152 -21.74 15.05 7.08
N LEU A 153 -21.72 14.11 6.13
CA LEU A 153 -22.90 13.43 5.60
C LEU A 153 -23.18 12.14 6.39
N ASP A 154 -22.11 11.50 6.88
CA ASP A 154 -22.10 10.38 7.84
C ASP A 154 -20.69 10.24 8.44
N GLU A 155 -20.44 9.18 9.20
CA GLU A 155 -19.17 8.87 9.89
C GLU A 155 -17.94 8.79 8.96
N ARG A 156 -18.14 8.67 7.63
CA ARG A 156 -17.05 8.42 6.66
C ARG A 156 -17.02 9.42 5.51
N ARG A 157 -18.11 10.15 5.27
CA ARG A 157 -18.26 11.05 4.11
C ARG A 157 -18.42 12.49 4.56
N VAL A 158 -17.44 13.32 4.22
CA VAL A 158 -17.54 14.78 4.33
C VAL A 158 -17.87 15.35 2.96
N ARG A 159 -18.91 16.19 2.88
CA ARG A 159 -19.12 17.09 1.75
C ARG A 159 -18.25 18.31 1.94
N VAL A 160 -17.43 18.61 0.94
CA VAL A 160 -16.63 19.84 0.86
C VAL A 160 -17.25 20.73 -0.22
N GLU A 161 -17.67 21.93 0.16
CA GLU A 161 -18.18 22.97 -0.75
C GLU A 161 -17.34 24.25 -0.60
N GLY A 162 -17.37 25.18 -1.56
CA GLY A 162 -16.67 26.48 -1.47
C GLY A 162 -15.18 26.48 -1.86
N SER A 163 -14.50 25.32 -1.89
CA SER A 163 -13.14 25.20 -2.42
C SER A 163 -13.07 25.58 -3.92
N ARG A 164 -11.99 26.25 -4.34
CA ARG A 164 -11.74 26.68 -5.72
C ARG A 164 -10.45 26.06 -6.25
N PHE A 165 -10.52 25.45 -7.44
CA PHE A 165 -9.32 25.15 -8.23
C PHE A 165 -8.96 26.37 -9.07
N GLU A 166 -7.73 26.87 -8.91
CA GLU A 166 -7.14 27.80 -9.86
C GLU A 166 -6.66 27.03 -11.10
N PRO A 167 -7.17 27.32 -12.31
CA PRO A 167 -6.74 26.62 -13.51
C PRO A 167 -5.25 26.85 -13.78
N ALA A 168 -4.51 25.78 -14.06
CA ALA A 168 -3.12 25.89 -14.47
C ALA A 168 -3.04 26.61 -15.82
N HIS A 169 -2.21 27.66 -15.87
CA HIS A 169 -1.94 28.43 -17.08
C HIS A 169 -0.43 28.38 -17.40
N PRO A 170 -0.03 27.91 -18.60
CA PRO A 170 -0.88 27.38 -19.68
C PRO A 170 -1.56 26.06 -19.30
N HIS A 171 -2.69 25.77 -19.97
CA HIS A 171 -3.30 24.44 -19.88
C HIS A 171 -2.33 23.39 -20.45
N THR A 172 -2.09 22.32 -19.70
CA THR A 172 -1.18 21.25 -20.08
C THR A 172 -1.83 19.89 -19.88
N ILE A 173 -1.43 18.93 -20.71
CA ILE A 173 -1.74 17.51 -20.55
C ILE A 173 -0.49 16.79 -20.04
N LYS A 174 -0.66 15.89 -19.06
CA LYS A 174 0.42 15.01 -18.62
C LYS A 174 0.37 13.74 -19.47
N LEU A 175 1.43 13.47 -20.22
CA LEU A 175 1.64 12.22 -20.93
C LEU A 175 2.77 11.48 -20.23
N GLU A 176 2.48 10.29 -19.72
CA GLU A 176 3.44 9.45 -19.01
C GLU A 176 3.94 8.34 -19.94
N GLY A 177 5.25 8.13 -19.97
CA GLY A 177 5.89 7.06 -20.71
C GLY A 177 6.83 6.28 -19.80
N ALA A 178 6.86 4.95 -19.95
CA ALA A 178 7.77 4.10 -19.21
C ALA A 178 9.11 3.97 -19.92
N ARG A 179 10.21 4.06 -19.17
CA ARG A 179 11.57 3.73 -19.59
C ARG A 179 12.29 3.09 -18.40
N VAL A 180 13.14 2.09 -18.65
CA VAL A 180 14.06 1.58 -17.63
C VAL A 180 15.07 2.67 -17.28
N THR A 181 15.01 3.18 -16.06
CA THR A 181 15.91 4.22 -15.52
C THR A 181 17.03 3.65 -14.63
N GLY A 182 16.88 2.41 -14.16
CA GLY A 182 17.80 1.69 -13.30
C GLY A 182 17.11 0.42 -12.75
N ASP A 183 17.77 -0.26 -11.84
CA ASP A 183 17.24 -1.40 -11.08
C ASP A 183 16.96 -0.96 -9.63
N GLU A 184 15.80 -1.35 -9.08
CA GLU A 184 15.39 -1.12 -7.67
C GLU A 184 15.46 -2.45 -6.92
N THR A 185 15.95 -2.47 -5.66
CA THR A 185 16.20 -3.71 -4.91
C THR A 185 15.58 -3.64 -3.52
N VAL A 186 14.27 -3.87 -3.47
CA VAL A 186 13.51 -3.85 -2.22
C VAL A 186 13.83 -5.07 -1.33
N SER A 187 14.38 -4.81 -0.14
CA SER A 187 14.51 -5.80 0.93
C SER A 187 13.50 -5.56 2.06
N PHE A 188 13.00 -6.66 2.66
CA PHE A 188 12.08 -6.66 3.79
C PHE A 188 12.71 -7.31 5.03
N ALA A 189 12.85 -6.56 6.12
CA ALA A 189 13.32 -7.10 7.41
C ALA A 189 12.24 -7.00 8.49
N GLY A 190 11.98 -8.11 9.19
CA GLY A 190 11.04 -8.19 10.31
C GLY A 190 11.75 -8.01 11.66
N ILE A 191 11.34 -7.04 12.47
CA ILE A 191 11.91 -6.79 13.80
C ILE A 191 10.92 -7.23 14.89
N ARG A 192 11.40 -8.06 15.82
CA ARG A 192 10.68 -8.48 17.05
C ARG A 192 11.48 -8.24 18.33
N ASP A 193 12.77 -7.88 18.22
CA ASP A 193 13.59 -7.58 19.40
C ASP A 193 13.02 -6.35 20.15
N PRO A 194 12.74 -6.46 21.46
CA PRO A 194 12.05 -5.42 22.21
C PRO A 194 12.92 -4.18 22.47
N TYR A 195 14.25 -4.32 22.41
CA TYR A 195 15.20 -3.22 22.54
C TYR A 195 15.35 -2.46 21.22
N ILE A 196 15.48 -3.16 20.08
CA ILE A 196 15.50 -2.53 18.75
C ILE A 196 14.17 -1.82 18.48
N ALA A 197 13.03 -2.48 18.73
CA ALA A 197 11.71 -1.89 18.56
C ALA A 197 11.42 -0.69 19.49
N ALA A 198 12.17 -0.54 20.59
CA ALA A 198 12.09 0.64 21.47
C ALA A 198 13.07 1.77 21.07
N HIS A 199 13.98 1.53 20.12
CA HIS A 199 14.97 2.50 19.64
C HIS A 199 15.01 2.50 18.11
N ILE A 200 13.83 2.38 17.48
CA ILE A 200 13.71 2.01 16.06
C ILE A 200 14.34 3.05 15.13
N ASP A 201 14.18 4.35 15.40
CA ASP A 201 14.77 5.42 14.60
C ASP A 201 16.30 5.44 14.69
N ARG A 202 16.84 5.25 15.90
CA ARG A 202 18.29 5.13 16.12
C ARG A 202 18.87 3.95 15.36
N TRP A 203 18.18 2.82 15.37
CA TRP A 203 18.57 1.63 14.62
C TRP A 203 18.47 1.87 13.10
N ALA A 204 17.42 2.55 12.63
CA ALA A 204 17.24 2.88 11.23
C ALA A 204 18.32 3.86 10.71
N ALA A 205 18.69 4.88 11.49
CA ALA A 205 19.79 5.80 11.17
C ALA A 205 21.14 5.07 11.11
N MET A 206 21.42 4.19 12.08
CA MET A 206 22.60 3.33 12.07
C MET A 206 22.62 2.44 10.82
N LEU A 207 21.48 1.85 10.45
CA LEU A 207 21.38 0.99 9.29
C LEU A 207 21.58 1.75 7.96
N ARG A 208 21.03 2.97 7.81
CA ARG A 208 21.33 3.82 6.64
C ARG A 208 22.84 4.04 6.47
N THR A 209 23.53 4.34 7.56
CA THR A 209 24.99 4.55 7.58
C THR A 209 25.74 3.28 7.14
N ILE A 210 25.34 2.11 7.65
CA ILE A 210 25.93 0.81 7.28
C ILE A 210 25.69 0.52 5.80
N LEU A 211 24.46 0.73 5.30
CA LEU A 211 24.09 0.46 3.91
C LEU A 211 24.85 1.37 2.93
N ALA A 212 24.97 2.67 3.23
CA ALA A 212 25.76 3.59 2.41
C ALA A 212 27.24 3.16 2.33
N GLY A 213 27.83 2.76 3.47
CA GLY A 213 29.18 2.18 3.50
C GLY A 213 29.31 0.90 2.66
N CYS A 214 28.33 -0.01 2.74
CA CYS A 214 28.30 -1.23 1.93
C CYS A 214 28.17 -0.95 0.43
N VAL A 215 27.33 0.02 0.02
CA VAL A 215 27.18 0.44 -1.38
C VAL A 215 28.49 1.01 -1.92
N ALA A 216 29.12 1.93 -1.20
CA ALA A 216 30.42 2.49 -1.60
C ALA A 216 31.52 1.41 -1.70
N GLN A 217 31.57 0.46 -0.76
CA GLN A 217 32.57 -0.61 -0.77
C GLN A 217 32.34 -1.71 -1.82
N THR A 218 31.08 -2.04 -2.12
CA THR A 218 30.72 -3.21 -2.95
C THR A 218 30.43 -2.82 -4.39
N LEU A 219 29.79 -1.67 -4.61
CA LEU A 219 29.36 -1.19 -5.93
C LEU A 219 30.21 -0.03 -6.45
N GLY A 220 30.99 0.64 -5.58
CA GLY A 220 31.83 1.78 -5.96
C GLY A 220 31.05 3.06 -6.25
N LEU A 221 29.78 3.12 -5.87
CA LEU A 221 28.87 4.25 -6.10
C LEU A 221 28.97 5.29 -4.96
N CYS A 222 28.80 6.57 -5.28
CA CYS A 222 28.63 7.63 -4.28
C CYS A 222 27.15 7.92 -4.00
N GLU A 223 26.84 8.70 -2.96
CA GLU A 223 25.45 8.98 -2.55
C GLU A 223 24.61 9.73 -3.61
N ASP A 224 25.24 10.37 -4.59
CA ASP A 224 24.55 11.02 -5.72
C ASP A 224 24.13 10.02 -6.83
N ASP A 225 24.71 8.80 -6.86
CA ASP A 225 24.48 7.79 -7.89
C ASP A 225 23.24 6.89 -7.61
N TYR A 226 22.69 6.92 -6.39
CA TYR A 226 21.59 6.03 -5.97
C TYR A 226 20.65 6.67 -4.94
N ALA A 227 19.43 6.16 -4.82
CA ALA A 227 18.48 6.54 -3.78
C ALA A 227 18.40 5.47 -2.67
N LEU A 228 18.53 5.86 -1.40
CA LEU A 228 18.41 4.95 -0.24
C LEU A 228 17.16 5.23 0.59
N GLY A 229 16.08 4.53 0.25
CA GLY A 229 14.86 4.48 1.05
C GLY A 229 14.96 3.48 2.20
N VAL A 230 14.80 3.95 3.44
CA VAL A 230 14.49 3.10 4.60
C VAL A 230 13.13 3.57 5.16
N ARG A 231 12.15 2.66 5.21
CA ARG A 231 10.77 2.91 5.70
C ARG A 231 10.44 1.97 6.85
N LEU A 232 9.80 2.48 7.91
CA LEU A 232 9.49 1.75 9.14
C LEU A 232 7.98 1.45 9.22
N TYR A 233 7.55 0.33 8.64
CA TYR A 233 6.14 -0.05 8.63
C TYR A 233 5.66 -0.48 10.01
N GLY A 234 4.50 0.04 10.42
CA GLY A 234 4.01 -0.04 11.80
C GLY A 234 4.63 0.99 12.75
N HIS A 235 5.45 1.93 12.24
CA HIS A 235 5.89 3.10 12.98
C HIS A 235 5.48 4.40 12.27
N ASN A 236 6.18 4.81 11.22
CA ASN A 236 5.95 6.10 10.53
C ASN A 236 6.19 6.05 9.00
N ALA A 237 6.16 4.86 8.38
CA ALA A 237 6.50 4.67 6.95
C ALA A 237 5.65 5.46 5.93
N ILE A 238 4.46 5.90 6.34
CA ILE A 238 3.47 6.56 5.48
C ILE A 238 3.48 8.08 5.72
N LEU A 239 3.30 8.52 6.97
CA LEU A 239 3.18 9.93 7.31
C LEU A 239 4.49 10.60 7.77
N GLY A 240 5.51 9.82 8.14
CA GLY A 240 6.79 10.36 8.65
C GLY A 240 6.60 11.16 9.94
N ASP A 241 7.15 12.38 9.99
CA ASP A 241 7.15 13.23 11.19
C ASP A 241 5.75 13.75 11.60
N ILE A 242 4.72 13.55 10.77
CA ILE A 242 3.32 13.92 11.08
C ILE A 242 2.44 12.69 11.42
N GLU A 243 3.03 11.51 11.63
CA GLU A 243 2.28 10.32 12.07
C GLU A 243 1.65 10.57 13.46
N PRO A 244 0.31 10.37 13.65
CA PRO A 244 -0.38 10.78 14.86
C PRO A 244 -0.08 9.89 16.08
N ASP A 245 0.22 8.60 15.86
CA ASP A 245 0.68 7.69 16.92
C ASP A 245 2.21 7.63 16.92
N SER A 246 2.84 8.61 17.58
CA SER A 246 4.28 8.62 17.84
C SER A 246 4.72 7.57 18.88
N GLY A 247 3.83 6.64 19.26
CA GLY A 247 4.06 5.59 20.21
C GLY A 247 4.95 4.46 19.68
N ARG A 248 5.15 3.46 20.56
CA ARG A 248 5.85 2.21 20.21
C ARG A 248 5.06 1.49 19.11
N PRO A 249 5.71 0.91 18.07
CA PRO A 249 5.03 0.28 16.94
C PRO A 249 3.80 -0.55 17.34
N SER A 250 2.62 -0.12 16.92
CA SER A 250 1.37 -0.52 17.54
C SER A 250 0.85 -1.87 17.02
N ARG A 251 0.13 -2.60 17.89
CA ARG A 251 -0.34 -3.97 17.64
C ARG A 251 -1.73 -3.94 16.99
N SER A 252 -1.83 -4.19 15.69
CA SER A 252 -3.13 -4.32 15.01
C SER A 252 -3.77 -5.70 15.23
N GLY A 253 -4.79 -5.77 16.10
CA GLY A 253 -5.78 -6.86 16.14
C GLY A 253 -5.80 -7.75 17.39
N PRO A 254 -6.99 -8.01 18.00
CA PRO A 254 -7.12 -8.94 19.12
C PRO A 254 -6.95 -10.38 18.65
N GLY A 255 -5.84 -11.02 19.04
CA GLY A 255 -5.52 -12.42 18.73
C GLY A 255 -4.26 -12.62 17.87
N ALA A 256 -3.65 -11.55 17.36
CA ALA A 256 -2.40 -11.63 16.61
C ALA A 256 -1.21 -12.06 17.52
N ARG A 257 -0.56 -13.18 17.18
CA ARG A 257 0.69 -13.60 17.83
C ARG A 257 1.89 -12.84 17.25
N ASP A 258 2.32 -11.80 17.94
CA ASP A 258 3.64 -11.12 17.88
C ASP A 258 4.43 -11.17 16.54
N GLU A 259 4.02 -10.37 15.55
CA GLU A 259 4.70 -10.08 14.27
C GLU A 259 3.97 -8.86 13.64
N LYS A 260 4.54 -7.81 13.02
CA LYS A 260 5.93 -7.45 12.63
C LYS A 260 6.10 -5.91 12.62
N THR A 261 7.32 -5.39 12.77
CA THR A 261 7.76 -4.14 12.10
C THR A 261 8.50 -4.54 10.82
N ALA A 262 8.08 -4.05 9.65
CA ALA A 262 8.74 -4.32 8.38
C ALA A 262 9.61 -3.13 7.95
N LEU A 263 10.84 -3.39 7.56
CA LEU A 263 11.75 -2.41 6.99
C LEU A 263 11.74 -2.48 5.46
N HIS A 264 11.62 -1.36 4.74
CA HIS A 264 12.03 -1.26 3.32
C HIS A 264 13.52 -0.94 3.22
N THR A 265 14.23 -1.42 2.22
CA THR A 265 15.62 -1.01 1.93
C THR A 265 15.90 -1.13 0.45
N LEU A 266 16.38 -0.02 -0.15
CA LEU A 266 16.77 0.15 -1.56
C LEU A 266 15.69 -0.23 -2.59
#